data_AF-A0A2E0Q3A2-F1
#
_entry.id   AF-A0A2E0Q3A2-F1
#
_cell.length_a   1.000
_cell.length_b   1.000
_cell.length_c   1.000
_cell.angle_alpha   90.00
_cell.angle_beta   90.00
_cell.angle_gamma   90.00
#
_symmetry.space_group_name_H-M   'P 1'
#
loop_
_entity.id
_entity.type
_entity.pdbx_description
1 polymer ?
#
loop_
_entity_poly.entity_id
_entity_poly.type
_entity_poly.pdbx_seq_one_letter_code
_entity_poly.pdbx_strand_id
1 'polypeptide(L)'
;MRNVLLVAAMALGMGTVANAQSFDANRQLDRFTRSAFLATLDQLGATHEESEDAPNISIEFANGLIADGLLMACKDQDTSTDCLGTSMLATFSRPDGATDADIAEAVNKYNYLKNFGRAYVAPDGEISLRMYIIADGKITMENYRRQIQLWAGSVEDFSGYLYD
;
A
#
# COMPACT_ATOMS: atom_id res chain seq x y z
N MET A 1 50.15 42.57 -7.46
CA MET A 1 48.93 42.87 -8.24
C MET A 1 48.87 41.95 -9.46
N ARG A 2 48.09 40.87 -9.42
CA ARG A 2 47.26 40.39 -10.54
C ARG A 2 46.39 39.21 -10.07
N ASN A 3 45.09 39.43 -10.07
CA ASN A 3 44.07 38.40 -9.91
C ASN A 3 44.16 37.38 -11.03
N VAL A 4 43.95 36.10 -10.73
CA VAL A 4 43.13 35.21 -11.56
C VAL A 4 42.39 34.23 -10.63
N LEU A 5 41.10 34.48 -10.44
CA LEU A 5 40.11 33.50 -10.00
C LEU A 5 39.80 32.59 -11.20
N LEU A 6 39.73 31.28 -10.99
CA LEU A 6 39.05 30.37 -11.91
C LEU A 6 38.22 29.40 -11.08
N VAL A 7 36.92 29.70 -11.10
CA VAL A 7 35.81 28.96 -10.50
C VAL A 7 35.66 27.64 -11.24
N ALA A 8 35.79 26.52 -10.54
CA ALA A 8 35.41 25.22 -11.06
C ALA A 8 33.87 25.16 -11.09
N ALA A 9 33.32 25.06 -12.30
CA ALA A 9 31.90 24.87 -12.52
C ALA A 9 31.45 23.53 -11.92
N MET A 10 30.59 23.59 -10.89
CA MET A 10 29.81 22.43 -10.48
C MET A 10 28.76 22.18 -11.56
N ALA A 11 29.03 21.19 -12.41
CA ALA A 11 27.99 20.58 -13.25
C ALA A 11 27.05 19.81 -12.32
N LEU A 12 26.03 20.50 -11.81
CA LEU A 12 24.85 19.85 -11.24
C LEU A 12 24.18 19.09 -12.39
N GLY A 13 24.46 17.78 -12.47
CA GLY A 13 23.67 16.87 -13.27
C GLY A 13 22.22 17.01 -12.82
N MET A 14 21.42 17.68 -13.64
CA MET A 14 19.97 17.63 -13.55
C MET A 14 19.57 16.20 -13.89
N GLY A 15 19.66 15.32 -12.90
CA GLY A 15 18.87 14.09 -12.90
C GLY A 15 17.44 14.54 -13.09
N THR A 16 16.79 14.01 -14.12
CA THR A 16 15.36 14.12 -14.30
C THR A 16 14.71 13.62 -13.02
N VAL A 17 14.33 14.54 -12.13
CA VAL A 17 13.36 14.23 -11.08
C VAL A 17 12.14 13.72 -11.81
N ALA A 18 11.89 12.42 -11.73
CA ALA A 18 10.62 11.86 -12.12
C ALA A 18 9.56 12.76 -11.48
N ASN A 19 8.67 13.36 -12.29
CA ASN A 19 7.59 14.19 -11.77
C ASN A 19 6.73 13.29 -10.87
N ALA A 20 7.03 13.27 -9.57
CA ALA A 20 6.19 12.67 -8.56
C ALA A 20 4.85 13.38 -8.67
N GLN A 21 3.84 12.69 -9.20
CA GLN A 21 2.51 13.27 -9.33
C GLN A 21 2.01 13.54 -7.92
N SER A 22 1.75 14.81 -7.61
CA SER A 22 1.18 15.19 -6.32
C SER A 22 -0.21 14.59 -6.13
N PHE A 23 -0.57 14.34 -4.88
CA PHE A 23 -1.94 13.98 -4.52
C PHE A 23 -2.91 15.09 -4.92
N ASP A 24 -3.98 14.73 -5.64
CA ASP A 24 -5.11 15.61 -5.96
C ASP A 24 -6.40 14.87 -5.64
N ALA A 25 -7.06 15.27 -4.54
CA ALA A 25 -8.29 14.69 -4.03
C ALA A 25 -9.38 14.49 -5.09
N ASN A 26 -9.48 15.40 -6.08
CA ASN A 26 -10.53 15.40 -7.09
C ASN A 26 -10.12 14.70 -8.38
N ARG A 27 -8.84 14.35 -8.55
CA ARG A 27 -8.37 13.63 -9.74
C ARG A 27 -9.06 12.28 -9.83
N GLN A 28 -9.69 12.03 -10.97
CA GLN A 28 -10.24 10.72 -11.30
C GLN A 28 -9.14 9.77 -11.76
N LEU A 29 -9.15 8.57 -11.21
CA LEU A 29 -8.30 7.46 -11.57
C LEU A 29 -9.14 6.48 -12.39
N ASP A 30 -8.89 6.47 -13.70
CA ASP A 30 -9.42 5.45 -14.61
C ASP A 30 -8.54 4.19 -14.59
N ARG A 31 -7.27 4.36 -14.20
CA ARG A 31 -6.27 3.32 -13.98
C ARG A 31 -5.48 3.67 -12.73
N PHE A 32 -5.02 2.64 -12.02
CA PHE A 32 -4.05 2.82 -10.95
C PHE A 32 -2.66 2.94 -11.55
N THR A 33 -1.95 3.99 -11.14
CA THR A 33 -0.54 4.18 -11.45
C THR A 33 0.26 4.12 -10.17
N ARG A 34 1.53 3.72 -10.30
CA ARG A 34 2.45 3.66 -9.16
C ARG A 34 2.58 5.02 -8.48
N SER A 35 2.76 6.08 -9.26
CA SER A 35 2.79 7.46 -8.76
C SER A 35 1.54 7.86 -7.98
N ALA A 36 0.34 7.49 -8.44
CA ALA A 36 -0.91 7.81 -7.76
C ALA A 36 -1.02 7.07 -6.42
N PHE A 37 -0.57 5.82 -6.39
CA PHE A 37 -0.58 5.02 -5.18
C PHE A 37 0.40 5.56 -4.14
N LEU A 38 1.66 5.79 -4.50
CA LEU A 38 2.68 6.34 -3.61
C LEU A 38 2.26 7.71 -3.04
N ALA A 39 1.80 8.62 -3.91
CA ALA A 39 1.29 9.92 -3.44
C ALA A 39 0.07 9.81 -2.51
N THR A 40 -0.73 8.75 -2.64
CA THR A 40 -1.86 8.48 -1.72
C THR A 40 -1.36 7.96 -0.38
N LEU A 41 -0.31 7.13 -0.37
CA LEU A 41 0.34 6.66 0.85
C LEU A 41 1.02 7.80 1.60
N ASP A 42 1.73 8.68 0.89
CA ASP A 42 2.33 9.91 1.45
C ASP A 42 1.27 10.77 2.15
N GLN A 43 0.10 10.94 1.52
CA GLN A 43 -1.01 11.70 2.07
C GLN A 43 -1.62 11.05 3.33
N LEU A 44 -1.46 9.73 3.50
CA LEU A 44 -1.84 9.00 4.71
C LEU A 44 -0.76 9.04 5.79
N GLY A 45 0.40 9.64 5.52
CA GLY A 45 1.56 9.62 6.41
C GLY A 45 2.20 8.24 6.54
N ALA A 46 1.96 7.35 5.56
CA ALA A 46 2.65 6.07 5.50
C ALA A 46 4.04 6.25 4.88
N THR A 47 4.99 5.44 5.31
CA THR A 47 6.25 5.28 4.59
C THR A 47 6.14 4.07 3.67
N HIS A 48 6.93 4.07 2.60
CA HIS A 48 6.90 2.99 1.63
C HIS A 48 8.28 2.71 1.03
N GLU A 49 8.57 1.43 0.78
CA GLU A 49 9.79 0.98 0.16
C GLU A 49 9.47 0.17 -1.10
N GLU A 50 10.18 0.51 -2.18
CA GLU A 50 10.06 -0.14 -3.48
C GLU A 50 11.24 -1.09 -3.67
N SER A 51 10.97 -2.31 -4.15
CA SER A 51 12.01 -3.25 -4.54
C SER A 51 12.13 -3.31 -6.07
N GLU A 52 13.35 -3.44 -6.57
CA GLU A 52 13.59 -3.76 -7.99
C GLU A 52 13.31 -5.23 -8.30
N ASP A 53 13.39 -6.09 -7.29
CA ASP A 53 13.27 -7.55 -7.41
C ASP A 53 11.83 -8.05 -7.20
N ALA A 54 10.93 -7.20 -6.71
CA ALA A 54 9.54 -7.56 -6.44
C ALA A 54 8.57 -6.44 -6.85
N PRO A 55 7.43 -6.77 -7.48
CA PRO A 55 6.44 -5.76 -7.86
C PRO A 55 5.72 -5.14 -6.65
N ASN A 56 5.77 -5.82 -5.51
CA ASN A 56 5.20 -5.37 -4.24
C ASN A 56 5.91 -4.12 -3.72
N ILE A 57 5.14 -3.28 -3.03
CA ILE A 57 5.59 -2.10 -2.31
C ILE A 57 5.40 -2.42 -0.83
N SER A 58 6.47 -2.38 -0.04
CA SER A 58 6.36 -2.49 1.41
C SER A 58 5.85 -1.16 1.97
N ILE A 59 4.92 -1.21 2.93
CA ILE A 59 4.21 -0.05 3.45
C ILE A 59 4.20 -0.13 4.96
N GLU A 60 4.62 0.94 5.62
CA GLU A 60 4.45 1.13 7.06
C GLU A 60 3.53 2.32 7.30
N PHE A 61 2.35 2.05 7.86
CA PHE A 61 1.37 3.08 8.20
C PHE A 61 1.76 3.78 9.50
N ALA A 62 1.25 5.00 9.71
CA ALA A 62 1.52 5.79 10.91
C ALA A 62 1.10 5.13 12.24
N ASN A 63 0.23 4.11 12.21
CA ASN A 63 -0.14 3.32 13.38
C ASN A 63 0.78 2.09 13.61
N GLY A 64 1.88 1.97 12.87
CA GLY A 64 2.84 0.87 12.96
C GLY A 64 2.42 -0.40 12.20
N LEU A 65 1.28 -0.39 11.49
CA LEU A 65 0.89 -1.49 10.63
C LEU A 65 1.87 -1.62 9.45
N ILE A 66 2.43 -2.81 9.28
CA ILE A 66 3.22 -3.18 8.10
C ILE A 66 2.34 -3.98 7.13
N ALA A 67 2.41 -3.63 5.85
CA ALA A 67 1.63 -4.24 4.79
C ALA A 67 2.38 -4.24 3.46
N ASP A 68 1.91 -5.08 2.54
CA ASP A 68 2.32 -5.05 1.13
C ASP A 68 1.22 -4.46 0.25
N GLY A 69 1.61 -3.55 -0.63
CA GLY A 69 0.78 -3.03 -1.72
C GLY A 69 1.20 -3.62 -3.07
N LEU A 70 0.24 -3.95 -3.93
CA LEU A 70 0.50 -4.43 -5.28
C LEU A 70 -0.51 -3.84 -6.26
N LEU A 71 -0.03 -3.20 -7.33
CA LEU A 71 -0.89 -2.89 -8.48
C LEU A 71 -1.13 -4.16 -9.29
N MET A 72 -2.38 -4.42 -9.65
CA MET A 72 -2.78 -5.67 -10.27
C MET A 72 -3.83 -5.49 -11.37
N ALA A 73 -4.14 -6.58 -12.06
CA ALA A 73 -5.03 -6.57 -13.22
C ALA A 73 -4.56 -5.52 -14.25
N CYS A 74 -3.25 -5.49 -14.46
CA CYS A 74 -2.57 -4.60 -15.37
C CYS A 74 -2.60 -5.19 -16.78
N LYS A 75 -2.56 -4.30 -17.78
CA LYS A 75 -2.33 -4.72 -19.17
C LYS A 75 -0.95 -5.37 -19.31
N ASP A 76 0.03 -4.84 -18.59
CA ASP A 76 1.35 -5.43 -18.38
C ASP A 76 1.69 -5.38 -16.89
N GLN A 77 1.80 -6.55 -16.29
CA GLN A 77 2.00 -6.71 -14.85
C GLN A 77 3.44 -6.42 -14.42
N ASP A 78 4.43 -6.71 -15.29
CA ASP A 78 5.86 -6.54 -14.98
C ASP A 78 6.20 -5.06 -14.89
N THR A 79 5.59 -4.24 -15.74
CA THR A 79 5.77 -2.78 -15.74
C THR A 79 4.67 -2.03 -14.98
N SER A 80 3.70 -2.74 -14.40
CA SER A 80 2.50 -2.14 -13.76
C SER A 80 1.78 -1.12 -14.66
N THR A 81 1.67 -1.42 -15.96
CA THR A 81 1.04 -0.54 -16.95
C THR A 81 -0.46 -0.79 -17.05
N ASP A 82 -1.25 0.28 -17.04
CA ASP A 82 -2.72 0.27 -17.15
C ASP A 82 -3.42 -0.66 -16.14
N CYS A 83 -3.05 -0.59 -14.86
CA CYS A 83 -3.63 -1.41 -13.81
C CYS A 83 -5.08 -1.02 -13.47
N LEU A 84 -5.93 -2.03 -13.31
CA LEU A 84 -7.32 -1.88 -12.90
C LEU A 84 -7.55 -2.13 -11.42
N GLY A 85 -6.58 -2.71 -10.72
CA GLY A 85 -6.68 -3.04 -9.31
C GLY A 85 -5.48 -2.58 -8.50
N THR A 86 -5.74 -2.36 -7.21
CA THR A 86 -4.72 -2.33 -6.15
C THR A 86 -5.09 -3.38 -5.12
N SER A 87 -4.13 -4.23 -4.75
CA SER A 87 -4.23 -5.13 -3.61
C SER A 87 -3.41 -4.58 -2.44
N MET A 88 -3.98 -4.69 -1.25
CA MET A 88 -3.30 -4.43 0.02
C MET A 88 -3.35 -5.71 0.86
N LEU A 89 -2.22 -6.12 1.43
CA LEU A 89 -2.11 -7.33 2.24
C LEU A 89 -1.39 -7.01 3.56
N ALA A 90 -2.01 -7.38 4.68
CA ALA A 90 -1.34 -7.49 5.96
C ALA A 90 -1.21 -8.97 6.32
N THR A 91 -0.04 -9.37 6.82
CA THR A 91 0.24 -10.74 7.28
C THR A 91 0.52 -10.75 8.77
N PHE A 92 0.15 -11.83 9.44
CA PHE A 92 0.20 -11.94 10.89
C PHE A 92 0.87 -13.26 11.28
N SER A 93 1.71 -13.18 12.30
CA SER A 93 2.24 -14.37 12.95
C SER A 93 1.17 -14.99 13.85
N ARG A 94 1.17 -16.31 13.98
CA ARG A 94 0.30 -16.98 14.94
C ARG A 94 0.65 -16.50 16.37
N PRO A 95 -0.33 -16.06 17.18
CA PRO A 95 -0.12 -15.77 18.59
C PRO A 95 0.36 -17.00 19.36
N ASP A 96 1.24 -16.80 20.34
CA ASP A 96 1.75 -17.88 21.18
C ASP A 96 0.61 -18.59 21.92
N GLY A 97 0.53 -19.92 21.77
CA GLY A 97 -0.49 -20.74 22.40
C GLY A 97 -1.88 -20.69 21.76
N ALA A 98 -2.10 -19.87 20.73
CA ALA A 98 -3.36 -19.84 20.01
C ALA A 98 -3.62 -21.15 19.26
N THR A 99 -4.81 -21.70 19.45
CA THR A 99 -5.31 -22.87 18.72
C THR A 99 -5.87 -22.46 17.36
N ASP A 100 -6.02 -23.42 16.45
CA ASP A 100 -6.66 -23.16 15.15
C ASP A 100 -8.10 -22.64 15.30
N ALA A 101 -8.79 -23.02 16.39
CA ALA A 101 -10.13 -22.55 16.69
C ALA A 101 -10.15 -21.05 17.05
N ASP A 102 -9.14 -20.58 17.82
CA ASP A 102 -9.01 -19.17 18.19
C ASP A 102 -8.77 -18.31 16.94
N ILE A 103 -7.88 -18.77 16.04
CA ILE A 103 -7.62 -18.08 14.76
C ILE A 103 -8.89 -18.05 13.89
N ALA A 104 -9.61 -19.16 13.80
CA ALA A 104 -10.85 -19.23 13.04
C ALA A 104 -11.93 -18.28 13.62
N GLU A 105 -12.03 -18.17 14.94
CA GLU A 105 -12.93 -17.22 15.60
C GLU A 105 -12.59 -15.77 15.25
N ALA A 106 -11.31 -15.38 15.36
CA ALA A 106 -10.84 -14.05 15.00
C ALA A 106 -11.15 -13.69 13.54
N VAL A 107 -10.85 -14.62 12.61
CA VAL A 107 -11.13 -14.48 11.18
C VAL A 107 -12.62 -14.31 10.92
N ASN A 108 -13.46 -15.15 11.53
CA ASN A 108 -14.91 -15.09 11.37
C ASN A 108 -15.48 -13.80 11.94
N LYS A 109 -15.02 -13.37 13.12
CA LYS A 109 -15.42 -12.13 13.76
C LYS A 109 -15.08 -10.91 12.90
N TYR A 110 -13.87 -10.84 12.36
CA TYR A 110 -13.50 -9.78 11.43
C TYR A 110 -14.40 -9.79 10.18
N ASN A 111 -14.53 -10.94 9.53
CA ASN A 111 -15.30 -11.06 8.29
C ASN A 111 -16.80 -10.78 8.48
N TYR A 112 -17.32 -10.96 9.70
CA TYR A 112 -18.70 -10.63 10.06
C TYR A 112 -18.88 -9.12 10.35
N LEU A 113 -17.94 -8.50 11.07
CA LEU A 113 -18.09 -7.12 11.55
C LEU A 113 -17.54 -6.06 10.60
N LYS A 114 -16.58 -6.41 9.74
CA LYS A 114 -15.81 -5.47 8.93
C LYS A 114 -16.00 -5.77 7.44
N ASN A 115 -16.07 -4.69 6.65
CA ASN A 115 -16.34 -4.76 5.21
C ASN A 115 -15.14 -4.36 4.35
N PHE A 116 -14.00 -4.01 4.96
CA PHE A 116 -12.87 -3.40 4.27
C PHE A 116 -11.83 -4.40 3.79
N GLY A 117 -12.15 -5.68 3.72
CA GLY A 117 -11.24 -6.72 3.25
C GLY A 117 -11.73 -8.10 3.67
N ARG A 118 -10.89 -9.10 3.48
CA ARG A 118 -11.14 -10.47 3.94
C ARG A 118 -9.93 -11.00 4.69
N ALA A 119 -10.18 -11.45 5.91
CA ALA A 119 -9.23 -12.23 6.68
C ALA A 119 -9.33 -13.71 6.29
N TYR A 120 -8.21 -14.40 6.24
CA TYR A 120 -8.13 -15.83 5.93
C TYR A 120 -6.81 -16.42 6.44
N VAL A 121 -6.77 -17.75 6.52
CA VAL A 121 -5.53 -18.52 6.70
C VAL A 121 -5.14 -19.09 5.34
N ALA A 122 -3.95 -18.76 4.87
CA ALA A 122 -3.39 -19.27 3.62
C ALA A 122 -3.04 -20.77 3.75
N PRO A 123 -2.85 -21.50 2.62
CA PRO A 123 -2.55 -22.93 2.66
C PRO A 123 -1.25 -23.31 3.40
N ASP A 124 -0.30 -22.38 3.49
CA ASP A 124 0.94 -22.52 4.25
C ASP A 124 0.81 -22.17 5.74
N GLY A 125 -0.40 -21.79 6.18
CA GLY A 125 -0.70 -21.42 7.56
C GLY A 125 -0.51 -19.94 7.87
N GLU A 126 -0.10 -19.10 6.90
CA GLU A 126 0.02 -17.67 7.10
C GLU A 126 -1.37 -17.04 7.34
N ILE A 127 -1.49 -16.25 8.40
CA ILE A 127 -2.71 -15.49 8.67
C ILE A 127 -2.62 -14.19 7.88
N SER A 128 -3.62 -13.92 7.06
CA SER A 128 -3.61 -12.82 6.10
C SER A 128 -4.91 -12.03 6.15
N LEU A 129 -4.83 -10.72 5.93
CA LEU A 129 -5.97 -9.85 5.70
C LEU A 129 -5.73 -9.03 4.44
N ARG A 130 -6.59 -9.22 3.44
CA ARG A 130 -6.43 -8.60 2.12
C ARG A 130 -7.61 -7.72 1.73
N MET A 131 -7.31 -6.58 1.11
CA MET A 131 -8.29 -5.75 0.38
C MET A 131 -7.92 -5.68 -1.11
N TYR A 132 -8.94 -5.52 -1.95
CA TYR A 132 -8.81 -5.12 -3.34
C TYR A 132 -9.59 -3.85 -3.59
N ILE A 133 -8.98 -2.89 -4.28
CA ILE A 133 -9.65 -1.70 -4.79
C ILE A 133 -9.60 -1.80 -6.32
N ILE A 134 -10.76 -1.79 -6.97
CA ILE A 134 -10.89 -1.91 -8.41
C ILE A 134 -11.42 -0.59 -8.98
N ALA A 135 -10.79 -0.09 -10.04
CA ALA A 135 -11.21 1.10 -10.76
C ALA A 135 -12.27 0.76 -11.83
N ASP A 136 -13.39 0.18 -11.42
CA ASP A 136 -14.53 -0.10 -12.32
C ASP A 136 -15.49 1.10 -12.31
N GLY A 137 -15.39 1.97 -13.31
CA GLY A 137 -16.20 3.19 -13.41
C GLY A 137 -15.58 4.48 -12.85
N LYS A 138 -14.25 4.49 -12.67
CA LYS A 138 -13.42 5.59 -12.15
C LYS A 138 -13.60 5.84 -10.65
N ILE A 139 -12.50 6.08 -9.93
CA ILE A 139 -12.54 6.54 -8.53
C ILE A 139 -11.74 7.82 -8.36
N THR A 140 -12.12 8.70 -7.44
CA THR A 140 -11.27 9.86 -7.11
C THR A 140 -10.08 9.42 -6.25
N MET A 141 -8.97 10.17 -6.26
CA MET A 141 -7.87 9.89 -5.32
C MET A 141 -8.31 10.02 -3.87
N GLU A 142 -9.26 10.91 -3.54
CA GLU A 142 -9.81 11.00 -2.18
C GLU A 142 -10.58 9.72 -1.78
N ASN A 143 -11.38 9.17 -2.70
CA ASN A 143 -12.04 7.90 -2.44
C ASN A 143 -11.01 6.76 -2.28
N TYR A 144 -9.98 6.75 -3.12
CA TYR A 144 -8.90 5.77 -3.04
C TYR A 144 -8.17 5.84 -1.69
N ARG A 145 -7.77 7.05 -1.28
CA ARG A 145 -7.17 7.34 0.03
C ARG A 145 -8.05 6.86 1.18
N ARG A 146 -9.35 7.16 1.12
CA ARG A 146 -10.29 6.81 2.18
C ARG A 146 -10.48 5.30 2.29
N GLN A 147 -10.49 4.57 1.18
CA GLN A 147 -10.57 3.10 1.20
C GLN A 147 -9.32 2.49 1.86
N ILE A 148 -8.12 2.95 1.49
CA ILE A 148 -6.87 2.50 2.14
C ILE A 148 -6.89 2.83 3.64
N GLN A 149 -7.33 4.04 4.02
CA GLN A 149 -7.42 4.44 5.42
C GLN A 149 -8.39 3.56 6.24
N LEU A 150 -9.56 3.27 5.69
CA LEU A 150 -10.58 2.43 6.35
C LEU A 150 -10.09 0.99 6.51
N TRP A 151 -9.38 0.48 5.50
CA TRP A 151 -8.73 -0.82 5.59
C TRP A 151 -7.65 -0.85 6.67
N ALA A 152 -6.71 0.09 6.67
CA ALA A 152 -5.65 0.14 7.67
C ALA A 152 -6.19 0.20 9.11
N GLY A 153 -7.25 0.98 9.34
CA GLY A 153 -7.94 0.99 10.64
C GLY A 153 -8.63 -0.33 10.96
N SER A 154 -9.26 -0.99 9.98
CA SER A 154 -9.90 -2.29 10.19
C SER A 154 -8.88 -3.41 10.47
N VAL A 155 -7.66 -3.27 9.95
CA VAL A 155 -6.57 -4.21 10.23
C VAL A 155 -6.15 -4.12 11.71
N GLU A 156 -6.12 -2.93 12.29
CA GLU A 156 -5.88 -2.74 13.73
C GLU A 156 -6.94 -3.47 14.57
N ASP A 157 -8.22 -3.39 14.19
CA ASP A 157 -9.28 -4.16 14.84
C ASP A 157 -9.05 -5.68 14.72
N PHE A 158 -8.58 -6.17 13.56
CA PHE A 158 -8.29 -7.59 13.37
C PHE A 158 -7.12 -8.06 14.23
N SER A 159 -6.07 -7.23 14.35
CA SER A 159 -4.96 -7.49 15.24
C SER A 159 -5.44 -7.67 16.68
N GLY A 160 -6.33 -6.79 17.16
CA GLY A 160 -6.95 -6.96 18.48
C GLY A 160 -7.75 -8.24 18.62
N TYR A 161 -8.43 -8.72 17.57
CA TYR A 161 -9.13 -10.02 17.64
C TYR A 161 -8.20 -11.23 17.64
N LEU A 162 -6.99 -11.09 17.11
CA LEU A 162 -6.01 -12.18 17.04
C LEU A 162 -5.18 -12.29 18.32
N TYR A 163 -4.80 -11.16 18.92
CA TYR A 163 -3.81 -11.13 19.99
C TYR A 163 -4.37 -10.79 21.38
N ASP A 164 -5.60 -10.25 21.48
CA ASP A 164 -6.26 -9.91 22.75
C ASP A 164 -7.41 -10.88 23.10
#